data_AF-A0A7K1DRW2-F1
#
_entry.id   AF-A0A7K1DRW2-F1
#
_cell.length_a   1.000
_cell.length_b   1.000
_cell.length_c   1.000
_cell.angle_alpha   90.00
_cell.angle_beta   90.00
_cell.angle_gamma   90.00
#
_symmetry.space_group_name_H-M   'P 1'
#
loop_
_entity.id
_entity.type
_entity.pdbx_description
1 polymer ?
#
loop_
_entity_poly.entity_id
_entity_poly.type
_entity_poly.pdbx_seq_one_letter_code
_entity_poly.pdbx_strand_id
1 'polypeptide(L)'
;MKFAIAFANTGPFINPDKAVAMAQAAEAAGFESLWTVEHVVVPADYQSPYPYSDTGKMPGGDDSPIPDPLIWLTYIAAATKEINLATGILILPQRNPVVLAKELATLDFMSNGRMLLGTGVGWMKEEFDAIGVPFNERGKRNDENIAAMRALWKEDKASYHGE
;
A
#
# COMPACT_ATOMS: atom_id res chain seq x y z
N MET A 1 -3.98 12.83 21.47
CA MET A 1 -4.00 12.95 20.00
C MET A 1 -2.88 12.10 19.46
N LYS A 2 -3.10 11.36 18.36
CA LYS A 2 -2.10 10.48 17.76
C LYS A 2 -1.63 11.08 16.42
N PHE A 3 -0.37 10.86 16.06
CA PHE A 3 0.27 11.46 14.89
C PHE A 3 0.91 10.39 14.00
N ALA A 4 0.95 10.65 12.70
CA ALA A 4 1.49 9.73 11.70
C ALA A 4 2.37 10.46 10.67
N ILE A 5 3.25 9.71 10.01
CA ILE A 5 4.05 10.20 8.88
C ILE A 5 3.49 9.58 7.59
N ALA A 6 3.04 10.44 6.67
CA ALA A 6 2.57 10.03 5.35
C ALA A 6 3.71 10.03 4.30
N PHE A 7 3.51 9.29 3.20
CA PHE A 7 4.47 9.18 2.09
C PHE A 7 5.85 8.64 2.52
N ALA A 8 5.87 7.77 3.53
CA ALA A 8 7.06 7.31 4.21
C ALA A 8 8.06 6.56 3.31
N ASN A 9 7.61 6.01 2.17
CA ASN A 9 8.45 5.28 1.21
C ASN A 9 8.94 6.12 0.02
N THR A 10 8.69 7.43 -0.02
CA THR A 10 9.05 8.27 -1.17
C THR A 10 10.17 9.26 -0.86
N GLY A 11 10.65 9.98 -1.88
CA GLY A 11 11.66 11.02 -1.73
C GLY A 11 12.97 10.46 -1.13
N PRO A 12 13.50 11.04 -0.03
CA PRO A 12 14.77 10.56 0.55
C PRO A 12 14.67 9.16 1.16
N PHE A 13 13.46 8.65 1.42
CA PHE A 13 13.22 7.38 2.11
C PHE A 13 13.12 6.18 1.18
N ILE A 14 13.41 6.37 -0.11
CA ILE A 14 13.75 5.27 -1.03
C ILE A 14 15.11 4.66 -0.68
N ASN A 15 15.97 5.43 0.01
CA ASN A 15 17.25 4.93 0.50
C ASN A 15 17.04 4.18 1.84
N PRO A 16 17.53 2.93 1.97
CA PRO A 16 17.25 2.08 3.12
C PRO A 16 17.76 2.66 4.44
N ASP A 17 18.97 3.22 4.47
CA ASP A 17 19.56 3.78 5.69
C ASP A 17 18.76 4.98 6.19
N LYS A 18 18.32 5.85 5.27
CA LYS A 18 17.48 7.01 5.60
C LYS A 18 16.08 6.58 6.03
N ALA A 19 15.51 5.55 5.42
CA ALA A 19 14.22 5.00 5.79
C ALA A 19 14.23 4.45 7.22
N VAL A 20 15.26 3.65 7.57
CA VAL A 20 15.45 3.11 8.93
C VAL A 20 15.65 4.23 9.94
N ALA A 21 16.54 5.19 9.65
CA ALA A 21 16.79 6.32 10.53
C ALA A 21 15.51 7.13 10.80
N MET A 22 14.71 7.40 9.77
CA MET A 22 13.43 8.09 9.91
C MET A 22 12.44 7.28 10.74
N ALA A 23 12.30 5.99 10.48
CA ALA A 23 11.34 5.13 11.17
C ALA A 23 11.65 5.01 12.67
N GLN A 24 12.93 4.83 13.02
CA GLN A 24 13.37 4.77 14.43
C GLN A 24 13.24 6.11 15.14
N ALA A 25 13.53 7.22 14.46
CA ALA A 25 13.33 8.55 15.01
C ALA A 25 11.84 8.86 15.25
N ALA A 26 10.96 8.46 14.33
CA ALA A 26 9.52 8.60 14.46
C ALA A 26 8.97 7.79 15.63
N GLU A 27 9.41 6.53 15.77
CA GLU A 27 9.06 5.66 16.89
C GLU A 27 9.52 6.26 18.24
N ALA A 28 10.78 6.69 18.33
CA ALA A 28 11.31 7.34 19.55
C ALA A 28 10.61 8.66 19.89
N ALA A 29 10.11 9.39 18.88
CA ALA A 29 9.32 10.61 19.05
C ALA A 29 7.85 10.35 19.41
N GLY A 30 7.41 9.09 19.46
CA GLY A 30 6.04 8.71 19.83
C GLY A 30 5.01 8.87 18.70
N PHE A 31 5.44 8.85 17.43
CA PHE A 31 4.51 8.74 16.30
C PHE A 31 3.82 7.37 16.35
N GLU A 32 2.53 7.34 16.02
CA GLU A 32 1.73 6.13 16.05
C GLU A 32 2.00 5.23 14.84
N SER A 33 2.25 5.82 13.67
CA SER A 33 2.27 5.06 12.41
C SER A 33 3.07 5.71 11.29
N LEU A 34 3.57 4.86 10.39
CA LEU A 34 4.18 5.23 9.11
C LEU A 34 3.28 4.74 7.97
N TRP A 35 2.99 5.62 7.01
CA TRP A 35 2.07 5.34 5.91
C TRP A 35 2.80 5.39 4.57
N THR A 36 2.74 4.28 3.83
CA THR A 36 3.30 4.13 2.48
C THR A 36 2.26 4.39 1.41
N VAL A 37 2.72 4.83 0.24
CA VAL A 37 1.91 4.95 -0.98
C VAL A 37 2.33 3.92 -2.01
N GLU A 38 1.49 3.72 -3.03
CA GLU A 38 1.72 2.72 -4.06
C GLU A 38 1.47 3.30 -5.45
N HIS A 39 2.38 2.96 -6.37
CA HIS A 39 2.13 2.83 -7.79
C HIS A 39 3.02 1.69 -8.30
N VAL A 40 2.47 0.77 -9.08
CA VAL A 40 3.24 -0.29 -9.76
C VAL A 40 4.06 0.33 -10.89
N VAL A 41 3.44 1.25 -11.63
CA VAL A 41 4.07 2.03 -12.68
C VAL A 41 3.36 3.36 -12.78
N VAL A 42 4.12 4.41 -13.04
CA VAL A 42 3.57 5.73 -13.38
C VAL A 42 3.92 5.99 -14.85
N PRO A 43 2.97 5.81 -15.78
CA PRO A 43 3.21 6.08 -17.19
C PRO A 43 3.53 7.55 -17.41
N ALA A 44 4.55 7.82 -18.22
CA ALA A 44 4.87 9.17 -18.67
C ALA A 44 3.64 9.80 -19.33
N ASP A 45 3.39 11.09 -19.05
CA ASP A 45 2.27 11.84 -19.62
C ASP A 45 0.88 11.18 -19.43
N TYR A 46 0.65 10.49 -18.30
CA TYR A 46 -0.68 9.93 -18.01
C TYR A 46 -1.78 11.01 -18.09
N GLN A 47 -2.98 10.61 -18.54
CA GLN A 47 -4.11 11.50 -18.80
C GLN A 47 -5.22 11.38 -17.75
N SER A 48 -5.29 10.26 -17.03
CA SER A 48 -6.21 10.10 -15.89
C SER A 48 -6.04 11.26 -14.89
N PRO A 49 -7.12 11.90 -14.43
CA PRO A 49 -7.01 12.99 -13.46
C PRO A 49 -6.75 12.43 -12.07
N TYR A 50 -5.70 12.92 -11.41
CA TYR A 50 -5.46 12.67 -9.99
C TYR A 50 -6.55 13.36 -9.16
N PRO A 51 -7.36 12.62 -8.38
CA PRO A 51 -8.57 13.16 -7.76
C PRO A 51 -8.32 14.11 -6.58
N TYR A 52 -7.08 14.20 -6.09
CA TYR A 52 -6.72 14.99 -4.90
C TYR A 52 -5.90 16.24 -5.23
N SER A 53 -5.94 16.71 -6.48
CA SER A 53 -5.23 17.90 -6.95
C SER A 53 -6.06 18.64 -8.00
N ASP A 54 -6.16 19.97 -7.88
CA ASP A 54 -6.88 20.80 -8.84
C ASP A 54 -6.28 20.76 -10.25
N THR A 55 -4.99 20.46 -10.35
CA THR A 55 -4.29 20.29 -11.63
C THR A 55 -4.55 18.94 -12.29
N GLY A 56 -5.16 17.99 -11.58
CA GLY A 56 -5.27 16.60 -12.00
C GLY A 56 -3.93 15.87 -12.04
N LYS A 57 -2.84 16.47 -11.54
CA LYS A 57 -1.51 15.86 -11.46
C LYS A 57 -1.14 15.48 -10.02
N MET A 58 -0.53 14.31 -9.88
CA MET A 58 -0.09 13.78 -8.60
C MET A 58 1.18 14.50 -8.15
N PRO A 59 1.38 14.67 -6.83
CA PRO A 59 2.63 15.22 -6.32
C PRO A 59 3.81 14.27 -6.64
N GLY A 60 4.98 14.84 -6.89
CA GLY A 60 6.21 14.07 -7.18
C GLY A 60 6.52 13.87 -8.66
N GLY A 61 5.55 14.04 -9.57
CA GLY A 61 5.78 13.82 -11.01
C GLY A 61 5.85 12.34 -11.38
N ASP A 62 5.94 12.07 -12.67
CA ASP A 62 5.97 10.73 -13.26
C ASP A 62 7.36 10.08 -13.28
N ASP A 63 8.38 10.77 -12.77
CA ASP A 63 9.77 10.33 -12.66
C ASP A 63 10.19 9.96 -11.23
N SER A 64 9.32 10.16 -10.23
CA SER A 64 9.61 9.85 -8.83
C SER A 64 9.56 8.35 -8.56
N PRO A 65 10.64 7.74 -8.01
CA PRO A 65 10.62 6.34 -7.59
C PRO A 65 9.66 6.11 -6.42
N ILE A 66 8.77 5.12 -6.57
CA ILE A 66 7.84 4.67 -5.53
C ILE A 66 8.12 3.18 -5.26
N PRO A 67 8.87 2.85 -4.19
CA PRO A 67 9.10 1.47 -3.78
C PRO A 67 7.79 0.76 -3.44
N ASP A 68 7.73 -0.55 -3.70
CA ASP A 68 6.59 -1.39 -3.29
C ASP A 68 6.29 -1.20 -1.78
N PRO A 69 5.02 -0.93 -1.43
CA PRO A 69 4.67 -0.59 -0.05
C PRO A 69 4.90 -1.75 0.91
N LEU A 70 4.61 -2.99 0.52
CA LEU A 70 4.70 -4.14 1.43
C LEU A 70 6.15 -4.58 1.66
N ILE A 71 6.99 -4.51 0.63
CA ILE A 71 8.44 -4.75 0.76
C ILE A 71 9.06 -3.69 1.67
N TRP A 72 8.74 -2.40 1.45
CA TRP A 72 9.26 -1.32 2.28
C TRP A 72 8.80 -1.45 3.73
N LEU A 73 7.50 -1.71 3.97
CA LEU A 73 6.97 -1.92 5.32
C LEU A 73 7.59 -3.14 6.00
N THR A 74 7.83 -4.23 5.27
CA THR A 74 8.50 -5.43 5.82
C THR A 74 9.93 -5.10 6.27
N TYR A 75 10.66 -4.32 5.47
CA TYR A 75 12.01 -3.88 5.82
C TYR A 75 12.01 -3.03 7.09
N ILE A 76 11.08 -2.09 7.21
CA ILE A 76 10.93 -1.24 8.41
C ILE A 76 10.39 -2.00 9.61
N ALA A 77 9.54 -3.01 9.41
CA ALA A 77 9.06 -3.89 10.48
C ALA A 77 10.21 -4.53 11.24
N ALA A 78 11.25 -4.96 10.53
CA ALA A 78 12.44 -5.56 11.14
C ALA A 78 13.29 -4.55 11.94
N ALA A 79 13.24 -3.26 11.59
CA ALA A 79 14.05 -2.20 12.18
C ALA A 79 13.37 -1.41 13.32
N THR A 80 12.08 -1.67 13.57
CA THR A 80 11.23 -0.99 14.57
C THR A 80 10.56 -2.00 15.49
N LYS A 81 9.92 -1.55 16.58
CA LYS A 81 9.35 -2.44 17.61
C LYS A 81 7.87 -2.23 17.90
N GLU A 82 7.38 -1.00 17.82
CA GLU A 82 6.06 -0.60 18.31
C GLU A 82 5.28 0.24 17.29
N ILE A 83 5.95 1.02 16.44
CA ILE A 83 5.28 1.91 15.48
C ILE A 83 4.45 1.09 14.47
N ASN A 84 3.22 1.52 14.22
CA ASN A 84 2.35 0.82 13.26
C ASN A 84 2.80 1.07 11.82
N LEU A 85 2.51 0.08 10.97
CA LEU A 85 2.98 -0.03 9.60
C LEU A 85 1.76 0.00 8.68
N ALA A 86 1.58 1.06 7.90
CA ALA A 86 0.32 1.33 7.21
C ALA A 86 0.48 1.52 5.70
N THR A 87 -0.56 1.13 4.96
CA THR A 87 -0.75 1.50 3.56
C THR A 87 -1.77 2.63 3.46
N GLY A 88 -1.40 3.71 2.79
CA GLY A 88 -2.22 4.90 2.54
C GLY A 88 -2.01 5.43 1.12
N ILE A 89 -2.19 4.62 0.09
CA ILE A 89 -3.07 3.44 0.06
C ILE A 89 -2.48 2.27 -0.74
N LEU A 90 -2.97 1.04 -0.49
CA LEU A 90 -2.72 -0.12 -1.35
C LEU A 90 -3.82 -0.26 -2.41
N ILE A 91 -3.47 -0.34 -3.69
CA ILE A 91 -4.41 -0.41 -4.83
C ILE A 91 -4.90 -1.85 -5.02
N LEU A 92 -5.89 -2.23 -4.21
CA LEU A 92 -6.34 -3.61 -4.08
C LEU A 92 -6.78 -4.27 -5.41
N PRO A 93 -7.46 -3.58 -6.34
CA PRO A 93 -7.88 -4.19 -7.61
C PRO A 93 -6.73 -4.68 -8.50
N GLN A 94 -5.51 -4.17 -8.29
CA GLN A 94 -4.32 -4.55 -9.07
C GLN A 94 -3.66 -5.85 -8.57
N ARG A 95 -4.10 -6.36 -7.41
CA ARG A 95 -3.45 -7.48 -6.72
C ARG A 95 -4.27 -8.76 -6.86
N ASN A 96 -3.59 -9.91 -6.84
CA ASN A 96 -4.25 -11.20 -6.64
C ASN A 96 -4.64 -11.34 -5.16
N PRO A 97 -5.92 -11.54 -4.81
CA PRO A 97 -6.36 -11.54 -3.42
C PRO A 97 -5.81 -12.70 -2.59
N VAL A 98 -5.53 -13.84 -3.19
CA VAL A 98 -4.97 -15.01 -2.49
C VAL A 98 -3.52 -14.76 -2.10
N VAL A 99 -2.73 -14.24 -3.05
CA VAL A 99 -1.32 -13.88 -2.80
C VAL A 99 -1.24 -12.76 -1.78
N LEU A 100 -2.03 -11.70 -1.97
CA LEU A 100 -2.02 -10.54 -1.08
C LEU A 100 -2.47 -10.90 0.35
N ALA A 101 -3.49 -11.75 0.51
CA ALA A 101 -3.90 -12.24 1.83
C ALA A 101 -2.73 -12.88 2.59
N LYS A 102 -1.90 -13.67 1.89
CA LYS A 102 -0.73 -14.32 2.47
C LYS A 102 0.37 -13.30 2.81
N GLU A 103 0.66 -12.36 1.93
CA GLU A 103 1.67 -11.31 2.15
C GLU A 103 1.32 -10.47 3.38
N LEU A 104 0.08 -9.99 3.47
CA LEU A 104 -0.41 -9.17 4.57
C LEU A 104 -0.43 -9.93 5.89
N ALA A 105 -0.94 -11.17 5.91
CA ALA A 105 -0.93 -11.99 7.13
C ALA A 105 0.50 -12.30 7.60
N THR A 106 1.44 -12.45 6.66
CA THR A 106 2.85 -12.67 6.98
C THR A 106 3.47 -11.41 7.58
N LEU A 107 3.25 -10.24 6.98
CA LEU A 107 3.72 -8.96 7.52
C LEU A 107 3.12 -8.67 8.90
N ASP A 108 1.82 -8.89 9.07
CA ASP A 108 1.14 -8.71 10.35
C ASP A 108 1.76 -9.61 11.44
N PHE A 109 1.93 -10.90 11.16
CA PHE A 109 2.56 -11.83 12.08
C PHE A 109 4.01 -11.45 12.41
N MET A 110 4.84 -11.16 11.39
CA MET A 110 6.25 -10.81 11.56
C MET A 110 6.45 -9.46 12.27
N SER A 111 5.47 -8.57 12.15
CA SER A 111 5.48 -7.27 12.83
C SER A 111 4.82 -7.30 14.22
N ASN A 112 4.35 -8.46 14.69
CA ASN A 112 3.62 -8.62 15.96
C ASN A 112 2.32 -7.80 16.01
N GLY A 113 1.52 -7.86 14.94
CA GLY A 113 0.19 -7.25 14.90
C GLY A 113 0.18 -5.74 14.60
N ARG A 114 1.25 -5.19 14.02
CA ARG A 114 1.42 -3.75 13.75
C ARG A 114 0.91 -3.30 12.39
N MET A 115 0.38 -4.22 11.56
CA MET A 115 -0.04 -3.89 10.21
C MET A 115 -1.40 -3.19 10.20
N LEU A 116 -1.48 -2.05 9.50
CA LEU A 116 -2.70 -1.31 9.24
C LEU A 116 -2.95 -1.27 7.73
N LEU A 117 -3.89 -2.09 7.26
CA LEU A 117 -4.24 -2.15 5.85
C LEU A 117 -5.24 -1.05 5.47
N GLY A 118 -4.76 -0.03 4.75
CA GLY A 118 -5.61 0.85 3.98
C GLY A 118 -5.63 0.43 2.50
N THR A 119 -6.83 0.22 1.94
CA THR A 119 -7.05 -0.16 0.54
C THR A 119 -7.77 0.91 -0.25
N GLY A 120 -7.45 1.04 -1.54
CA GLY A 120 -8.05 1.98 -2.46
C GLY A 120 -8.34 1.34 -3.81
N VAL A 121 -9.33 1.90 -4.51
CA VAL A 121 -9.79 1.36 -5.81
C VAL A 121 -8.88 1.75 -6.99
N GLY A 122 -7.97 2.71 -6.80
CA GLY A 122 -7.10 3.23 -7.86
C GLY A 122 -7.79 4.23 -8.79
N TRP A 123 -7.01 5.16 -9.33
CA TRP A 123 -7.50 6.27 -10.15
C TRP A 123 -6.88 6.32 -11.55
N MET A 124 -5.68 5.77 -11.74
CA MET A 124 -4.90 5.89 -12.98
C MET A 124 -5.21 4.74 -13.93
N LYS A 125 -6.03 4.97 -14.96
CA LYS A 125 -6.40 3.93 -15.93
C LYS A 125 -5.18 3.35 -16.65
N GLU A 126 -4.21 4.17 -16.96
CA GLU A 126 -3.01 3.79 -17.72
C GLU A 126 -2.16 2.76 -16.95
N GLU A 127 -2.10 2.88 -15.62
CA GLU A 127 -1.44 1.90 -14.76
C GLU A 127 -2.17 0.55 -14.80
N PHE A 128 -3.50 0.57 -14.76
CA PHE A 128 -4.33 -0.64 -14.89
C PHE A 128 -4.14 -1.33 -16.24
N ASP A 129 -4.11 -0.55 -17.32
CA ASP A 129 -3.86 -1.06 -18.67
C ASP A 129 -2.46 -1.71 -18.76
N ALA A 130 -1.44 -1.11 -18.14
CA ALA A 130 -0.07 -1.61 -18.15
C ALA A 130 0.10 -3.00 -17.50
N ILE A 131 -0.75 -3.33 -16.53
CA ILE A 131 -0.74 -4.63 -15.84
C ILE A 131 -1.88 -5.57 -16.29
N GLY A 132 -2.67 -5.16 -17.29
CA GLY A 132 -3.76 -5.97 -17.85
C GLY A 132 -4.97 -6.15 -16.93
N VAL A 133 -5.25 -5.18 -16.04
CA VAL A 133 -6.42 -5.23 -15.14
C VAL A 133 -7.53 -4.32 -15.67
N PRO A 134 -8.79 -4.81 -15.81
CA PRO A 134 -9.90 -3.98 -16.28
C PRO A 134 -10.23 -2.81 -15.34
N PHE A 135 -9.90 -1.58 -15.76
CA PHE A 135 -10.14 -0.37 -14.95
C PHE A 135 -11.60 -0.14 -14.58
N ASN A 136 -12.54 -0.49 -15.48
CA ASN A 136 -13.98 -0.27 -15.26
C ASN A 136 -14.56 -1.24 -14.21
N GLU A 137 -13.85 -2.31 -13.87
CA GLU A 137 -14.25 -3.29 -12.86
C GLU A 137 -13.63 -3.01 -11.48
N ARG A 138 -12.75 -2.00 -11.36
CA ARG A 138 -11.92 -1.80 -10.16
C ARG A 138 -12.70 -1.66 -8.86
N GLY A 139 -13.91 -1.07 -8.90
CA GLY A 139 -14.78 -0.99 -7.72
C GLY A 139 -15.27 -2.36 -7.27
N LYS A 140 -15.87 -3.13 -8.19
CA LYS A 140 -16.34 -4.50 -7.92
C LYS A 140 -15.20 -5.42 -7.48
N ARG A 141 -14.06 -5.37 -8.20
CA ARG A 141 -12.85 -6.13 -7.85
C ARG A 141 -12.33 -5.81 -6.46
N ASN A 142 -12.39 -4.54 -6.04
CA ASN A 142 -12.00 -4.16 -4.68
C ASN A 142 -12.87 -4.89 -3.65
N ASP A 143 -14.19 -4.85 -3.82
CA ASP A 143 -15.13 -5.46 -2.88
C ASP A 143 -14.99 -6.99 -2.83
N GLU A 144 -14.83 -7.64 -3.99
CA GLU A 144 -14.58 -9.08 -4.07
C GLU A 144 -13.24 -9.48 -3.46
N ASN A 145 -12.19 -8.70 -3.70
CA ASN A 145 -10.89 -8.95 -3.09
C ASN A 145 -10.96 -8.82 -1.56
N ILE A 146 -11.67 -7.82 -1.02
CA ILE A 146 -11.88 -7.69 0.43
C ILE A 146 -12.62 -8.92 0.98
N ALA A 147 -13.69 -9.36 0.31
CA ALA A 147 -14.46 -10.52 0.75
C ALA A 147 -13.63 -11.80 0.72
N ALA A 148 -12.88 -12.03 -0.36
CA ALA A 148 -11.98 -13.17 -0.51
C ALA A 148 -10.89 -13.21 0.56
N MET A 149 -10.19 -12.08 0.78
CA MET A 149 -9.14 -12.00 1.80
C MET A 149 -9.69 -12.24 3.21
N ARG A 150 -10.85 -11.67 3.55
CA ARG A 150 -11.50 -11.90 4.85
C ARG A 150 -11.89 -13.36 5.05
N ALA A 151 -12.37 -14.04 4.01
CA ALA A 151 -12.65 -15.48 4.08
C ALA A 151 -11.36 -16.28 4.34
N LEU A 152 -10.27 -15.95 3.65
CA LEU A 152 -8.97 -16.61 3.80
C LEU A 152 -8.34 -16.42 5.19
N TRP A 153 -8.54 -15.27 5.83
CA TRP A 153 -8.00 -15.02 7.17
C TRP A 153 -8.82 -15.61 8.31
N LYS A 154 -10.11 -15.88 8.07
CA LYS A 154 -11.04 -16.29 9.12
C LYS A 154 -11.10 -17.80 9.32
N GLU A 155 -11.02 -18.58 8.24
CA GLU A 155 -11.28 -20.02 8.25
C GLU A 155 -9.99 -20.80 7.94
N ASP A 156 -9.72 -21.90 8.66
CA ASP A 156 -8.53 -22.75 8.42
C ASP A 156 -8.51 -23.35 7.00
N LYS A 157 -9.69 -23.57 6.43
CA LYS A 157 -9.91 -24.02 5.05
C LYS A 157 -11.01 -23.15 4.45
N ALA A 158 -10.65 -22.31 3.48
CA ALA A 158 -11.57 -21.35 2.89
C ALA A 158 -11.76 -21.58 1.38
N SER A 159 -12.96 -21.24 0.91
CA SER A 159 -13.30 -21.13 -0.50
C SER A 159 -14.12 -19.85 -0.71
N TYR A 160 -13.84 -19.13 -1.79
CA TYR A 160 -14.60 -17.96 -2.18
C TYR A 160 -14.92 -18.05 -3.67
N HIS A 161 -16.18 -17.80 -4.02
CA HIS A 161 -16.68 -17.81 -5.40
C HIS A 161 -17.23 -16.41 -5.70
N GLY A 162 -16.39 -15.58 -6.32
CA GLY A 162 -16.78 -14.29 -6.89
C GLY A 162 -17.26 -14.45 -8.34
N GLU A 163 -17.55 -13.33 -8.97
CA GLU A 163 -17.96 -13.21 -10.37
C GLU A 163 -16.79 -13.01 -11.34
#